data_AF-A0A938T8V9-F1
#
_entry.id   AF-A0A938T8V9-F1
#
_cell.length_a   1.000
_cell.length_b   1.000
_cell.length_c   1.000
_cell.angle_alpha   90.00
_cell.angle_beta   90.00
_cell.angle_gamma   90.00
#
_symmetry.space_group_name_H-M   'P 1'
#
loop_
_entity.id
_entity.type
_entity.pdbx_description
1 polymer ?
#
loop_
_entity_poly.entity_id
_entity_poly.type
_entity_poly.pdbx_seq_one_letter_code
_entity_poly.pdbx_strand_id
1 'polypeptide(L)'
;MRTIEQRKLISDLKDYVSKMDRADRYEFEMFQKRDKDDEELDDRSYARLEGMHKRYVVKKTKADIDALLKKYASQSKKGTDQQ
;
A
#
# COMPACT_ATOMS: atom_id res chain seq x y z
N MET A 1 10.91 19.31 1.15
CA MET A 1 10.42 18.58 2.34
C MET A 1 10.07 17.17 1.89
N ARG A 2 11.05 16.25 1.85
CA ARG A 2 10.83 14.87 1.36
C ARG A 2 10.35 13.94 2.47
N THR A 3 10.60 14.28 3.73
CA THR A 3 10.15 13.54 4.92
C THR A 3 8.64 13.26 4.94
N ILE A 4 7.80 14.23 4.57
CA ILE A 4 6.33 14.04 4.55
C ILE A 4 5.93 12.98 3.51
N GLU A 5 6.50 13.05 2.32
CA GLU A 5 6.23 12.10 1.24
C GLU A 5 6.79 10.71 1.56
N GLN A 6 8.02 10.64 2.07
CA GLN A 6 8.65 9.40 2.54
C GLN A 6 7.76 8.71 3.59
N ARG A 7 7.32 9.45 4.62
CA ARG A 7 6.47 8.93 5.68
C ARG A 7 5.13 8.44 5.14
N LYS A 8 4.56 9.14 4.17
CA LYS A 8 3.33 8.73 3.48
C LYS A 8 3.53 7.41 2.72
N LEU A 9 4.58 7.30 1.91
CA LEU A 9 4.88 6.07 1.16
C LEU A 9 5.09 4.87 2.09
N ILE A 10 5.83 5.06 3.19
CA ILE A 10 6.05 4.02 4.20
C ILE A 10 4.75 3.64 4.88
N SER A 11 3.91 4.61 5.24
CA SER A 11 2.61 4.36 5.86
C SER A 11 1.70 3.55 4.95
N ASP A 12 1.60 3.90 3.67
CA ASP A 12 0.78 3.17 2.70
C ASP A 12 1.26 1.72 2.53
N LEU A 13 2.57 1.50 2.56
CA LEU A 13 3.18 0.18 2.39
C LEU A 13 3.03 -0.75 3.60
N LYS A 14 2.80 -0.21 4.81
CA LYS A 14 2.61 -1.02 6.04
C LYS A 14 1.51 -2.07 5.88
N ASP A 15 0.42 -1.72 5.19
CA ASP A 15 -0.73 -2.60 4.99
C ASP A 15 -0.44 -3.77 4.01
N TYR A 16 0.67 -3.69 3.29
CA TYR A 16 1.05 -4.66 2.26
C TYR A 16 2.25 -5.52 2.65
N VAL A 17 2.81 -5.37 3.86
CA VAL A 17 3.98 -6.12 4.34
C VAL A 17 3.78 -7.63 4.27
N SER A 18 2.57 -8.13 4.50
CA SER A 18 2.25 -9.57 4.40
C SER A 18 2.29 -10.11 2.98
N LYS A 19 2.26 -9.24 1.96
CA LYS A 19 2.28 -9.58 0.54
C LYS A 19 3.66 -9.37 -0.09
N MET A 20 4.60 -8.76 0.65
CA MET A 20 5.96 -8.54 0.18
C MET A 20 6.74 -9.84 0.15
N ASP A 21 7.61 -10.00 -0.84
CA ASP A 21 8.63 -11.04 -0.78
C ASP A 21 9.68 -10.73 0.30
N ARG A 22 10.57 -11.68 0.56
CA ARG A 22 11.59 -11.55 1.62
C ARG A 22 12.54 -10.38 1.39
N ALA A 23 12.91 -10.10 0.14
CA ALA A 23 13.87 -9.04 -0.19
C ALA A 23 13.21 -7.67 -0.03
N ASP A 24 12.00 -7.51 -0.56
CA ASP A 24 11.21 -6.29 -0.45
C ASP A 24 10.84 -6.00 1.01
N ARG A 25 10.51 -7.03 1.80
CA ARG A 25 10.24 -6.87 3.23
C ARG A 25 11.46 -6.36 4.00
N TYR A 26 12.64 -6.94 3.73
CA TYR A 26 13.88 -6.51 4.36
C TYR A 26 14.20 -5.05 4.03
N GLU A 27 14.03 -4.67 2.76
CA GLU A 27 14.24 -3.30 2.31
C GLU A 27 13.21 -2.33 2.91
N PHE A 28 11.95 -2.72 3.01
CA PHE A 28 10.90 -1.94 3.67
C PHE A 28 11.22 -1.69 5.16
N GLU A 29 11.66 -2.72 5.89
CA GLU A 29 12.06 -2.59 7.30
C GLU A 29 13.23 -1.60 7.47
N MET A 30 14.17 -1.58 6.51
CA MET A 30 15.24 -0.59 6.49
C MET A 30 14.71 0.84 6.30
N PHE A 31 13.79 1.06 5.37
CA PHE A 31 13.17 2.39 5.17
C PHE A 31 12.36 2.83 6.39
N GLN A 32 11.64 1.90 7.03
CA GLN A 32 10.86 2.19 8.24
C GLN A 32 11.75 2.62 9.41
N LYS A 33 12.93 2.00 9.57
CA LYS A 33 13.89 2.41 10.61
C LYS A 33 14.39 3.83 10.39
N ARG A 34 14.81 4.16 9.17
CA ARG A 34 15.26 5.52 8.82
C ARG A 34 14.19 6.58 9.05
N ASP A 35 12.94 6.30 8.67
CA ASP A 35 11.82 7.23 8.94
C ASP A 35 11.51 7.41 10.43
N LYS A 36 11.75 6.37 11.25
CA LYS A 36 11.62 6.45 12.71
C LYS A 36 12.72 7.28 13.35
N ASP A 37 13.93 7.22 12.79
CA ASP A 37 15.10 7.99 13.23
C ASP A 37 15.11 9.42 12.63
N ASP A 38 14.01 9.82 11.97
CA ASP A 38 13.85 11.10 11.25
C ASP A 38 14.94 11.36 10.19
N GLU A 39 15.54 10.29 9.66
CA GLU A 39 16.53 10.33 8.57
C GLU A 39 15.86 10.42 7.19
N GLU A 40 16.31 11.38 6.37
CA GLU A 40 15.92 11.44 4.96
C GLU A 40 16.63 10.36 4.14
N LEU A 41 15.87 9.69 3.26
CA LEU A 41 16.44 8.78 2.27
C LEU A 41 17.21 9.55 1.19
N ASP A 42 18.38 9.03 0.81
CA ASP A 42 19.07 9.45 -0.41
C ASP A 42 18.22 9.18 -1.67
N ASP A 43 18.56 9.84 -2.78
CA ASP A 43 17.80 9.74 -4.04
C ASP A 43 17.60 8.30 -4.51
N ARG A 44 18.61 7.44 -4.36
CA ARG A 44 18.55 6.05 -4.83
C ARG A 44 17.63 5.22 -3.95
N SER A 45 17.70 5.42 -2.64
CA SER A 45 16.86 4.77 -1.64
C SER A 45 15.41 5.24 -1.77
N TYR A 46 15.18 6.53 -1.99
CA TYR A 46 13.86 7.09 -2.25
C TYR A 46 13.24 6.53 -3.52
N ALA A 47 14.00 6.43 -4.62
CA ALA A 47 13.52 5.84 -5.87
C ALA A 47 13.11 4.36 -5.70
N ARG A 48 13.82 3.60 -4.85
CA ARG A 48 13.44 2.22 -4.52
C ARG A 48 12.15 2.17 -3.69
N LEU A 49 11.99 3.05 -2.71
CA LEU A 49 10.76 3.18 -1.92
C LEU A 49 9.55 3.52 -2.82
N GLU A 50 9.69 4.47 -3.74
CA GLU A 50 8.64 4.79 -4.72
C GLU A 50 8.34 3.60 -5.65
N GLY A 51 9.37 2.90 -6.12
CA GLY A 51 9.20 1.71 -6.94
C GLY A 51 8.43 0.62 -6.19
N MET A 52 8.76 0.39 -4.92
CA MET A 52 8.07 -0.55 -4.05
C MET A 52 6.60 -0.14 -3.84
N HIS A 53 6.33 1.14 -3.56
CA HIS A 53 4.97 1.67 -3.44
C HIS A 53 4.14 1.38 -4.69
N LYS A 54 4.67 1.66 -5.88
CA LYS A 54 3.98 1.39 -7.16
C LYS A 54 3.68 -0.10 -7.38
N ARG A 55 4.53 -1.02 -6.89
CA ARG A 55 4.32 -2.47 -7.03
C ARG A 55 3.21 -2.99 -6.13
N TYR A 56 3.17 -2.56 -4.87
CA TYR A 56 2.25 -3.12 -3.87
C TYR A 56 0.98 -2.31 -3.69
N VAL A 57 1.08 -0.99 -3.72
CA VAL A 57 -0.06 -0.08 -3.57
C VAL A 57 -0.68 0.13 -4.94
N VAL A 58 -1.47 -0.84 -5.37
CA VAL A 58 -2.28 -0.72 -6.60
C VAL A 58 -3.27 0.43 -6.39
N LYS A 59 -3.09 1.53 -7.13
CA LYS A 59 -4.08 2.59 -7.20
C LYS A 59 -5.33 2.04 -7.87
N LYS A 60 -6.29 1.58 -7.06
CA LYS A 60 -7.63 1.21 -7.53
C LYS A 60 -8.24 2.46 -8.19
N THR A 61 -8.58 2.33 -9.46
CA THR A 61 -9.30 3.40 -10.16
C THR A 61 -10.71 3.52 -9.58
N LYS A 62 -11.38 4.66 -9.83
CA LYS A 62 -12.78 4.82 -9.43
C LYS A 62 -13.66 3.70 -9.99
N ALA A 63 -13.37 3.25 -11.21
CA ALA A 63 -14.05 2.12 -11.84
C ALA A 63 -13.84 0.80 -11.06
N ASP A 64 -12.63 0.54 -10.56
CA ASP A 64 -12.34 -0.65 -9.75
C ASP A 64 -13.12 -0.64 -8.42
N ILE A 65 -13.28 0.54 -7.82
CA ILE A 65 -14.04 0.73 -6.58
C ILE A 65 -15.54 0.56 -6.83
N ASP A 66 -16.08 1.19 -7.87
CA ASP A 66 -17.50 1.06 -8.24
C ASP A 66 -17.86 -0.40 -8.58
N ALA A 67 -16.97 -1.11 -9.26
CA ALA A 67 -17.14 -2.53 -9.55
C ALA A 67 -17.17 -3.40 -8.27
N LEU A 68 -16.29 -3.11 -7.30
CA LEU A 68 -16.26 -3.81 -6.01
C LEU A 68 -17.53 -3.53 -5.18
N LEU A 69 -17.98 -2.28 -5.12
CA LEU A 69 -19.21 -1.90 -4.41
C LEU A 69 -20.44 -2.56 -5.03
N LYS A 70 -20.55 -2.59 -6.36
CA LYS A 70 -21.66 -3.26 -7.07
C LYS A 70 -21.66 -4.77 -6.86
N LYS A 71 -20.48 -5.41 -6.78
CA LYS A 71 -20.35 -6.83 -6.44
C LYS A 71 -20.82 -7.10 -5.01
N TYR A 72 -20.43 -6.26 -4.05
CA TYR A 72 -20.89 -6.39 -2.66
C TYR A 72 -22.40 -6.18 -2.51
N ALA A 73 -22.95 -5.17 -3.18
CA ALA A 73 -24.39 -4.89 -3.17
C ALA A 73 -25.24 -5.97 -3.85
N SER A 74 -24.67 -6.74 -4.79
CA SER A 74 -25.35 -7.87 -5.42
C SER A 74 -25.23 -9.16 -4.61
N GLN A 75 -24.18 -9.31 -3.79
CA GLN A 75 -24.06 -10.43 -2.84
C GLN A 75 -25.00 -10.27 -1.63
N SER A 76 -25.23 -9.04 -1.13
CA SER A 76 -26.17 -8.82 -0.01
C SER A 76 -27.64 -9.08 -0.36
N LYS A 77 -28.02 -8.98 -1.66
CA LYS A 77 -29.38 -9.25 -2.13
C LYS A 77 -29.70 -10.73 -2.33
N LYS A 78 -28.71 -11.64 -2.31
CA LYS A 78 -28.93 -13.08 -2.50
C LYS A 78 -29.17 -13.85 -1.19
N GLY A 79 -29.16 -13.17 -0.04
CA GLY A 79 -29.32 -13.80 1.28
C GLY A 79 -30.70 -13.61 1.94
N THR A 80 -31.67 -12.98 1.28
CA THR A 80 -32.99 -12.64 1.89
C THR A 80 -34.18 -13.39 1.29
N ASP A 81 -33.94 -14.39 0.44
CA ASP A 81 -34.96 -15.34 -0.03
C ASP A 81 -34.57 -16.76 0.40
N GLN A 82 -34.75 -17.07 1.68
CA GLN A 82 -35.08 -18.43 2.11
C GLN A 82 -36.32 -18.32 3.00
N GLN A 83 -37.42 -18.80 2.43
CA GLN A 83 -38.74 -18.98 3.02
C GLN A 83 -38.71 -19.93 4.21
#